data_AF-A0A3S3D1I5-F1
#
_entry.id   AF-A0A3S3D1I5-F1
#
_cell.length_a   1.000
_cell.length_b   1.000
_cell.length_c   1.000
_cell.angle_alpha   90.00
_cell.angle_beta   90.00
_cell.angle_gamma   90.00
#
_symmetry.space_group_name_H-M   'P 1'
#
loop_
_entity.id
_entity.type
_entity.pdbx_description
1 polymer ?
#
loop_
_entity_poly.entity_id
_entity_poly.type
_entity_poly.pdbx_seq_one_letter_code
_entity_poly.pdbx_strand_id
1 'polypeptide(L)'
;MSVVATPSAYALLREFVANSPRRHYLPDTEGIELSNQAALVREVVVTVQACLEPDLHALRATESAAESEDPNWTTAPGPRGVAAVAQYDEILGTLLDAAPLLESGRMSSVWTLLGSATDRLRILAALEPPRGDDVARQLAASSAHARARLVAAAIADDVDLGLPATTCPTGGLSTVPAPALPTPTPAIANLIERIDLGSTTTLDGSTQETDYDYLAMVGGFQFRLGLEIIRAATDSLSEIASLAAGADVWTEKADDVRAAVEFAWECV
;
A
#
# COMPACT_ATOMS: atom_id res chain seq x y z
N MET A 1 -19.69 5.68 27.82
CA MET A 1 -19.22 5.08 26.55
C MET A 1 -17.78 4.69 26.76
N SER A 2 -17.44 3.40 26.62
CA SER A 2 -16.07 2.91 26.75
C SER A 2 -15.31 3.36 25.52
N VAL A 3 -14.35 4.28 25.67
CA VAL A 3 -13.38 4.60 24.62
C VAL A 3 -12.52 3.35 24.49
N VAL A 4 -12.82 2.51 23.50
CA VAL A 4 -11.91 1.43 23.10
C VAL A 4 -10.70 2.16 22.53
N ALA A 5 -9.61 2.22 23.29
CA ALA A 5 -8.36 2.78 22.80
C ALA A 5 -7.97 2.02 21.53
N THR A 6 -7.74 2.72 20.43
CA THR A 6 -7.21 2.09 19.22
C THR A 6 -5.88 1.42 19.60
N PRO A 7 -5.72 0.11 19.33
CA PRO A 7 -4.49 -0.58 19.67
C PRO A 7 -3.31 0.02 18.90
N SER A 8 -2.19 0.22 19.57
CA SER A 8 -0.94 0.73 18.97
C SER A 8 -0.26 -0.39 18.17
N ALA A 9 0.07 -0.10 16.91
CA ALA A 9 0.80 -1.00 16.03
C ALA A 9 2.20 -1.29 16.60
N TYR A 10 2.90 -0.27 17.12
CA TYR A 10 4.20 -0.45 17.76
C TYR A 10 4.11 -1.39 18.97
N ALA A 11 3.14 -1.18 19.86
CA ALA A 11 2.98 -1.99 21.06
C ALA A 11 2.68 -3.47 20.72
N LEU A 12 1.76 -3.71 19.78
CA LEU A 12 1.41 -5.06 19.34
C LEU A 12 2.58 -5.76 18.65
N LEU A 13 3.30 -5.07 17.77
CA LEU A 13 4.45 -5.63 17.07
C LEU A 13 5.58 -5.97 18.06
N ARG A 14 5.84 -5.09 19.03
CA ARG A 14 6.82 -5.34 20.09
C ARG A 14 6.45 -6.55 20.93
N GLU A 15 5.17 -6.70 21.31
CA GLU A 15 4.68 -7.86 22.03
C GLU A 15 4.83 -9.14 21.20
N PHE A 16 4.52 -9.08 19.90
CA PHE A 16 4.71 -10.20 18.99
C PHE A 16 6.18 -10.64 18.93
N VAL A 17 7.11 -9.71 18.67
CA VAL A 17 8.55 -10.01 18.57
C VAL A 17 9.07 -10.59 19.88
N ALA A 18 8.67 -10.03 21.03
CA ALA A 18 9.09 -10.52 22.34
C ALA A 18 8.62 -11.95 22.64
N ASN A 19 7.49 -12.37 22.08
CA ASN A 19 6.91 -13.71 22.26
C ASN A 19 7.17 -14.66 21.08
N SER A 20 7.94 -14.23 20.07
CA SER A 20 8.19 -15.03 18.88
C SER A 20 9.05 -16.25 19.21
N PRO A 21 8.63 -17.47 18.83
CA PRO A 21 9.45 -18.68 19.02
C PRO A 21 10.64 -18.74 18.05
N ARG A 22 10.71 -17.84 17.06
CA ARG A 22 11.84 -17.72 16.13
C ARG A 22 13.06 -17.21 16.91
N ARG A 23 13.99 -18.10 17.23
CA ARG A 23 15.21 -17.78 18.01
C ARG A 23 16.19 -17.00 17.13
N HIS A 24 16.43 -15.75 17.50
CA HIS A 24 17.43 -14.83 16.95
C HIS A 24 17.28 -14.44 15.47
N TYR A 25 17.07 -13.14 15.24
CA TYR A 25 17.32 -12.44 13.98
C TYR A 25 18.84 -12.20 13.79
N LEU A 26 19.67 -13.24 13.98
CA LEU A 26 21.15 -13.18 13.89
C LEU A 26 21.64 -13.89 12.62
N PRO A 27 22.86 -13.57 12.13
CA PRO A 27 23.35 -14.02 10.83
C PRO A 27 23.47 -15.55 10.82
N ASP A 28 22.74 -16.20 9.93
CA ASP A 28 22.72 -17.66 9.83
C ASP A 28 22.66 -18.15 8.38
N THR A 29 23.54 -19.10 8.07
CA THR A 29 23.92 -19.58 6.74
C THR A 29 22.90 -20.50 6.05
N GLU A 30 21.73 -20.75 6.66
CA GLU A 30 20.76 -21.77 6.21
C GLU A 30 19.40 -21.19 5.71
N GLY A 31 19.31 -19.89 5.40
CA GLY A 31 18.07 -19.28 4.86
C GLY A 31 17.01 -18.91 5.90
N ILE A 32 17.34 -19.04 7.19
CA ILE A 32 16.50 -18.61 8.33
C ILE A 32 16.27 -17.10 8.31
N GLU A 33 17.26 -16.32 7.84
CA GLU A 33 17.19 -14.86 7.79
C GLU A 33 16.07 -14.36 6.87
N LEU A 34 15.94 -14.91 5.66
CA LEU A 34 14.86 -14.58 4.73
C LEU A 34 13.48 -14.93 5.28
N SER A 35 13.36 -16.09 5.92
CA SER A 35 12.09 -16.47 6.56
C SER A 35 11.75 -15.50 7.71
N ASN A 36 12.74 -15.05 8.49
CA ASN A 36 12.52 -14.08 9.57
C ASN A 36 12.14 -12.69 9.04
N GLN A 37 12.83 -12.21 8.00
CA GLN A 37 12.50 -10.96 7.31
C GLN A 37 11.08 -11.01 6.71
N ALA A 38 10.74 -12.10 6.02
CA ALA A 38 9.42 -12.31 5.44
C ALA A 38 8.32 -12.37 6.50
N ALA A 39 8.56 -13.11 7.59
CA ALA A 39 7.62 -13.17 8.70
C ALA A 39 7.44 -11.79 9.35
N LEU A 40 8.52 -11.04 9.56
CA LEU A 40 8.42 -9.73 10.17
C LEU A 40 7.71 -8.72 9.26
N VAL A 41 7.98 -8.68 7.95
CA VAL A 41 7.20 -7.85 7.00
C VAL A 41 5.73 -8.20 7.05
N ARG A 42 5.40 -9.49 6.99
CA ARG A 42 4.00 -9.95 7.09
C ARG A 42 3.33 -9.46 8.36
N GLU A 43 4.00 -9.59 9.50
CA GLU A 43 3.44 -9.21 10.80
C GLU A 43 3.30 -7.71 10.95
N VAL A 44 4.24 -6.92 10.42
CA VAL A 44 4.09 -5.46 10.32
C VAL A 44 2.87 -5.10 9.49
N VAL A 45 2.73 -5.67 8.29
CA VAL A 45 1.58 -5.39 7.40
C VAL A 45 0.27 -5.76 8.07
N VAL A 46 0.15 -6.96 8.63
CA VAL A 46 -1.07 -7.43 9.31
C VAL A 46 -1.41 -6.57 10.52
N THR A 47 -0.40 -6.20 11.32
CA THR A 47 -0.61 -5.36 12.51
C THR A 47 -1.08 -3.97 12.10
N VAL A 48 -0.44 -3.34 11.11
CA VAL A 48 -0.85 -2.02 10.60
C VAL A 48 -2.27 -2.08 10.02
N GLN A 49 -2.59 -3.09 9.21
CA GLN A 49 -3.96 -3.30 8.69
C GLN A 49 -4.97 -3.43 9.84
N ALA A 50 -4.70 -4.29 10.83
CA ALA A 50 -5.62 -4.51 11.95
C ALA A 50 -5.82 -3.25 12.82
N CYS A 51 -4.76 -2.47 13.04
CA CYS A 51 -4.81 -1.24 13.82
C CYS A 51 -5.58 -0.13 13.11
N LEU A 52 -5.44 0.00 11.79
CA LEU A 52 -6.04 1.08 11.01
C LEU A 52 -7.40 0.74 10.42
N GLU A 53 -7.76 -0.55 10.25
CA GLU A 53 -9.03 -0.96 9.64
C GLU A 53 -10.27 -0.28 10.23
N PRO A 54 -10.41 -0.13 11.57
CA PRO A 54 -11.57 0.56 12.13
C PRO A 54 -11.68 2.02 11.65
N ASP A 55 -10.54 2.72 11.53
CA ASP A 55 -10.49 4.11 11.11
C ASP A 55 -10.65 4.26 9.59
N LEU A 56 -10.10 3.32 8.80
CA LEU A 56 -10.34 3.25 7.37
C LEU A 56 -11.81 2.99 7.07
N HIS A 57 -12.46 2.07 7.81
CA HIS A 57 -13.88 1.83 7.70
C HIS A 57 -14.70 3.06 8.13
N ALA A 58 -14.32 3.74 9.21
CA ALA A 58 -14.97 4.98 9.64
C ALA A 58 -14.84 6.09 8.60
N LEU A 59 -13.66 6.22 7.96
CA LEU A 59 -13.43 7.16 6.88
C LEU A 59 -14.34 6.82 5.68
N ARG A 60 -14.33 5.58 5.20
CA ARG A 60 -15.22 5.12 4.10
C ARG A 60 -16.71 5.39 4.39
N ALA A 61 -17.15 5.14 5.63
CA ALA A 61 -18.53 5.37 6.05
C ALA A 61 -18.87 6.87 6.13
N THR A 62 -17.95 7.70 6.62
CA THR A 62 -18.10 9.16 6.68
C THR A 62 -18.21 9.75 5.29
N GLU A 63 -17.33 9.31 4.37
CA GLU A 63 -17.42 9.68 2.96
C GLU A 63 -18.79 9.26 2.40
N SER A 64 -19.20 8.00 2.56
CA SER A 64 -20.49 7.52 2.03
C SER A 64 -21.70 8.33 2.56
N ALA A 65 -21.66 8.77 3.82
CA ALA A 65 -22.69 9.63 4.39
C ALA A 65 -22.63 11.06 3.83
N ALA A 66 -21.43 11.61 3.67
CA ALA A 66 -21.21 12.93 3.09
C ALA A 66 -21.68 13.01 1.63
N GLU A 67 -21.55 11.95 0.83
CA GLU A 67 -22.13 11.90 -0.54
C GLU A 67 -23.64 12.16 -0.55
N SER A 68 -24.35 11.60 0.45
CA SER A 68 -25.79 11.74 0.56
C SER A 68 -26.23 13.16 0.93
N GLU A 69 -25.38 13.92 1.63
CA GLU A 69 -25.67 15.27 2.13
C GLU A 69 -25.08 16.37 1.23
N ASP A 70 -23.94 16.10 0.59
CA ASP A 70 -23.19 16.96 -0.33
C ASP A 70 -22.78 16.16 -1.58
N PRO A 71 -23.68 16.00 -2.56
CA PRO A 71 -23.39 15.24 -3.79
C PRO A 71 -22.25 15.82 -4.64
N ASN A 72 -21.87 17.07 -4.38
CA ASN A 72 -20.79 17.76 -5.08
C ASN A 72 -19.46 17.73 -4.31
N TRP A 73 -19.41 17.13 -3.13
CA TRP A 73 -18.20 16.96 -2.32
C TRP A 73 -17.43 18.26 -2.11
N THR A 74 -18.16 19.31 -1.74
CA THR A 74 -17.60 20.65 -1.48
C THR A 74 -16.90 20.75 -0.13
N THR A 75 -17.23 19.87 0.81
CA THR A 75 -16.78 19.96 2.21
C THR A 75 -15.96 18.77 2.71
N ALA A 76 -16.12 17.59 2.12
CA ALA A 76 -15.42 16.36 2.48
C ALA A 76 -14.40 15.94 1.39
N PRO A 77 -13.37 15.15 1.72
CA PRO A 77 -12.37 14.67 0.76
C PRO A 77 -12.98 13.95 -0.45
N GLY A 78 -14.10 13.27 -0.26
CA GLY A 78 -14.89 12.66 -1.30
C GLY A 78 -14.19 11.55 -2.07
N PRO A 79 -14.34 11.50 -3.41
CA PRO A 79 -13.76 10.45 -4.24
C PRO A 79 -12.26 10.28 -4.03
N ARG A 80 -11.57 11.35 -3.63
CA ARG A 80 -10.14 11.32 -3.28
C ARG A 80 -9.86 10.50 -2.03
N GLY A 81 -10.65 10.66 -0.96
CA GLY A 81 -10.51 9.88 0.27
C GLY A 81 -10.76 8.39 0.01
N VAL A 82 -11.83 8.07 -0.73
CA VAL A 82 -12.16 6.69 -1.12
C VAL A 82 -11.05 6.07 -1.98
N ALA A 83 -10.54 6.80 -2.98
CA ALA A 83 -9.44 6.34 -3.82
C ALA A 83 -8.15 6.14 -3.00
N ALA A 84 -7.86 7.02 -2.05
CA ALA A 84 -6.68 6.92 -1.20
C ALA A 84 -6.70 5.67 -0.34
N VAL A 85 -7.82 5.39 0.32
CA VAL A 85 -8.01 4.16 1.11
C VAL A 85 -7.85 2.93 0.22
N ALA A 86 -8.47 2.91 -0.96
CA ALA A 86 -8.33 1.79 -1.89
C ALA A 86 -6.89 1.56 -2.36
N GLN A 87 -6.13 2.62 -2.67
CA GLN A 87 -4.71 2.49 -3.01
C GLN A 87 -3.89 1.98 -1.81
N TYR A 88 -4.18 2.48 -0.61
CA TYR A 88 -3.50 2.06 0.61
C TYR A 88 -3.71 0.56 0.91
N ASP A 89 -4.95 0.08 0.85
CA ASP A 89 -5.28 -1.34 1.07
C ASP A 89 -4.59 -2.24 0.04
N GLU A 90 -4.58 -1.83 -1.23
CA GLU A 90 -3.92 -2.54 -2.31
C GLU A 90 -2.39 -2.59 -2.15
N ILE A 91 -1.78 -1.50 -1.66
CA ILE A 91 -0.34 -1.47 -1.33
C ILE A 91 -0.05 -2.50 -0.24
N LEU A 92 -0.80 -2.48 0.87
CA LEU A 92 -0.60 -3.41 1.97
C LEU A 92 -0.86 -4.86 1.55
N GLY A 93 -1.91 -5.11 0.76
CA GLY A 93 -2.19 -6.43 0.17
C GLY A 93 -1.04 -6.93 -0.72
N THR A 94 -0.50 -6.07 -1.57
CA THR A 94 0.63 -6.40 -2.44
C THR A 94 1.89 -6.75 -1.63
N LEU A 95 2.15 -6.04 -0.53
CA LEU A 95 3.27 -6.34 0.36
C LEU A 95 3.06 -7.64 1.13
N LEU A 96 1.82 -7.95 1.51
CA LEU A 96 1.46 -9.24 2.11
C LEU A 96 1.70 -10.40 1.14
N ASP A 97 1.36 -10.22 -0.14
CA ASP A 97 1.62 -11.21 -1.21
C ASP A 97 3.12 -11.36 -1.51
N ALA A 98 3.93 -10.32 -1.25
CA ALA A 98 5.38 -10.37 -1.41
C ALA A 98 6.07 -11.18 -0.32
N ALA A 99 5.54 -11.22 0.91
CA ALA A 99 6.13 -11.94 2.04
C ALA A 99 6.43 -13.43 1.75
N PRO A 100 5.49 -14.27 1.27
CA PRO A 100 5.79 -15.66 0.95
C PRO A 100 6.78 -15.82 -0.22
N LEU A 101 6.87 -14.84 -1.12
CA LEU A 101 7.86 -14.83 -2.20
C LEU A 101 9.26 -14.52 -1.66
N LEU A 102 9.36 -13.62 -0.68
CA LEU A 102 10.60 -13.33 0.03
C LEU A 102 11.07 -14.56 0.81
N GLU A 103 10.16 -15.23 1.53
CA GLU A 103 10.46 -16.46 2.28
C GLU A 103 10.98 -17.58 1.37
N SER A 104 10.42 -17.70 0.17
CA SER A 104 10.84 -18.69 -0.83
C SER A 104 12.03 -18.26 -1.71
N GLY A 105 12.64 -17.11 -1.41
CA GLY A 105 13.81 -16.59 -2.13
C GLY A 105 13.52 -16.15 -3.57
N ARG A 106 12.25 -15.89 -3.92
CA ARG A 106 11.83 -15.49 -5.27
C ARG A 106 12.03 -13.98 -5.52
N MET A 107 13.29 -13.53 -5.48
CA MET A 107 13.65 -12.12 -5.46
C MET A 107 13.11 -11.31 -6.65
N SER A 108 13.15 -11.85 -7.88
CA SER A 108 12.59 -11.18 -9.06
C SER A 108 11.10 -10.91 -8.95
N SER A 109 10.37 -11.80 -8.27
CA SER A 109 8.94 -11.71 -8.09
C SER A 109 8.61 -10.74 -6.94
N VAL A 110 9.43 -10.72 -5.89
CA VAL A 110 9.38 -9.67 -4.86
C VAL A 110 9.61 -8.29 -5.50
N TRP A 111 10.61 -8.12 -6.36
CA TRP A 111 10.84 -6.87 -7.09
C TRP A 111 9.63 -6.43 -7.92
N THR A 112 8.97 -7.38 -8.59
CA THR A 112 7.76 -7.09 -9.37
C THR A 112 6.64 -6.55 -8.48
N LEU A 113 6.42 -7.17 -7.30
CA LEU A 113 5.40 -6.72 -6.37
C LEU A 113 5.76 -5.40 -5.68
N LEU A 114 7.03 -5.20 -5.32
CA LEU A 114 7.51 -3.90 -4.80
C LEU A 114 7.31 -2.78 -5.84
N GLY A 115 7.61 -3.05 -7.12
CA GLY A 115 7.35 -2.12 -8.21
C GLY A 115 5.86 -1.77 -8.33
N SER A 116 4.99 -2.78 -8.27
CA SER A 116 3.54 -2.59 -8.31
C SER A 116 3.02 -1.78 -7.11
N ALA A 117 3.57 -2.02 -5.92
CA ALA A 117 3.24 -1.26 -4.71
C ALA A 117 3.72 0.19 -4.83
N THR A 118 4.89 0.45 -5.41
CA THR A 118 5.35 1.83 -5.64
C THR A 118 4.58 2.58 -6.70
N ASP A 119 4.09 1.90 -7.74
CA ASP A 119 3.19 2.52 -8.72
C ASP A 119 1.91 3.00 -8.04
N ARG A 120 1.36 2.20 -7.12
CA ARG A 120 0.20 2.58 -6.30
C ARG A 120 0.53 3.70 -5.33
N LEU A 121 1.70 3.66 -4.69
CA LEU A 121 2.18 4.74 -3.82
C LEU A 121 2.29 6.06 -4.59
N ARG A 122 2.71 6.02 -5.86
CA ARG A 122 2.73 7.20 -6.73
C ARG A 122 1.34 7.77 -6.97
N ILE A 123 0.35 6.90 -7.17
CA ILE A 123 -1.06 7.31 -7.31
C ILE A 123 -1.56 7.89 -5.98
N LEU A 124 -1.28 7.23 -4.85
CA LEU A 124 -1.66 7.69 -3.52
C LEU A 124 -1.07 9.07 -3.21
N ALA A 125 0.22 9.29 -3.48
CA ALA A 125 0.85 10.59 -3.33
C ALA A 125 0.27 11.65 -4.28
N ALA A 126 -0.09 11.26 -5.50
CA ALA A 126 -0.75 12.17 -6.45
C ALA A 126 -2.17 12.57 -6.00
N LEU A 127 -2.79 11.81 -5.09
CA LEU A 127 -4.04 12.16 -4.45
C LEU A 127 -3.86 13.22 -3.35
N GLU A 128 -2.64 13.63 -2.97
CA GLU A 128 -2.44 14.70 -1.99
C GLU A 128 -2.83 16.10 -2.53
N PRO A 129 -3.09 17.10 -1.67
CA PRO A 129 -3.41 18.45 -2.12
C PRO A 129 -2.20 19.09 -2.84
N PRO A 130 -2.41 20.03 -3.77
CA PRO A 130 -3.69 20.63 -4.17
C PRO A 130 -4.34 19.98 -5.40
N ARG A 131 -3.72 18.96 -6.02
CA ARG A 131 -4.19 18.37 -7.29
C ARG A 131 -4.99 17.07 -7.13
N GLY A 132 -5.15 16.57 -5.91
CA GLY A 132 -5.81 15.31 -5.64
C GLY A 132 -7.20 15.15 -6.25
N ASP A 133 -8.00 16.23 -6.33
CA ASP A 133 -9.37 16.18 -6.86
C ASP A 133 -9.43 15.96 -8.38
N ASP A 134 -8.44 16.51 -9.10
CA ASP A 134 -8.29 16.25 -10.54
C ASP A 134 -7.88 14.78 -10.78
N VAL A 135 -6.96 14.27 -9.95
CA VAL A 135 -6.47 12.88 -10.03
C VAL A 135 -7.58 11.90 -9.68
N ALA A 136 -8.35 12.15 -8.62
CA ALA A 136 -9.47 11.30 -8.21
C ALA A 136 -10.54 11.21 -9.31
N ARG A 137 -10.89 12.34 -9.95
CA ARG A 137 -11.82 12.35 -11.10
C ARG A 137 -11.29 11.55 -12.29
N GLN A 138 -9.98 11.63 -12.55
CA GLN A 138 -9.35 10.85 -13.63
C GLN A 138 -9.37 9.35 -13.32
N LEU A 139 -9.05 8.95 -12.09
CA LEU A 139 -9.09 7.55 -11.64
C LEU A 139 -10.52 6.99 -11.72
N ALA A 140 -11.52 7.77 -11.32
CA ALA A 140 -12.92 7.37 -11.45
C ALA A 140 -13.31 7.18 -12.92
N ALA A 141 -12.91 8.10 -13.80
CA ALA A 141 -13.18 8.00 -15.24
C ALA A 141 -12.47 6.80 -15.89
N SER A 142 -11.20 6.56 -15.55
CA SER A 142 -10.43 5.43 -16.09
C SER A 142 -10.94 4.09 -15.59
N SER A 143 -11.32 4.00 -14.30
CA SER A 143 -11.95 2.82 -13.71
C SER A 143 -13.30 2.52 -14.37
N ALA A 144 -14.17 3.53 -14.54
CA ALA A 144 -15.43 3.38 -15.26
C ALA A 144 -15.22 2.91 -16.71
N HIS A 145 -14.20 3.46 -17.40
CA HIS A 145 -13.85 3.03 -18.75
C HIS A 145 -13.36 1.57 -18.80
N ALA A 146 -12.45 1.18 -17.91
CA ALA A 146 -11.93 -0.17 -17.83
C ALA A 146 -13.05 -1.17 -17.55
N ARG A 147 -13.94 -0.83 -16.62
CA ARG A 147 -15.11 -1.64 -16.29
C ARG A 147 -16.08 -1.77 -17.46
N ALA A 148 -16.38 -0.69 -18.17
CA ALA A 148 -17.24 -0.75 -19.36
C ALA A 148 -16.66 -1.68 -20.43
N ARG A 149 -15.33 -1.67 -20.62
CA ARG A 149 -14.65 -2.61 -21.52
C ARG A 149 -14.73 -4.05 -21.05
N LEU A 150 -14.54 -4.30 -19.75
CA LEU A 150 -14.65 -5.64 -19.17
C LEU A 150 -16.07 -6.19 -19.31
N VAL A 151 -17.09 -5.39 -19.01
CA VAL A 151 -18.50 -5.76 -19.19
C VAL A 151 -18.81 -6.03 -20.66
N ALA A 152 -18.34 -5.18 -21.59
CA ALA A 152 -18.54 -5.40 -23.01
C ALA A 152 -17.88 -6.68 -23.52
N ALA A 153 -16.65 -6.99 -23.05
CA ALA A 153 -15.96 -8.24 -23.37
C ALA A 153 -16.71 -9.45 -22.79
N ALA A 154 -17.14 -9.38 -21.54
CA ALA A 154 -17.86 -10.47 -20.90
C ALA A 154 -19.24 -10.73 -21.53
N ILE A 155 -19.96 -9.69 -21.97
CA ILE A 155 -21.19 -9.85 -22.77
C ILE A 155 -20.89 -10.52 -24.11
N ALA A 156 -19.78 -10.16 -24.76
CA ALA A 156 -19.38 -10.79 -26.03
C ALA A 156 -19.04 -12.28 -25.87
N ASP A 157 -18.55 -12.67 -24.70
CA ASP A 157 -18.15 -14.04 -24.36
C ASP A 157 -19.20 -14.83 -23.55
N ASP A 158 -20.40 -14.27 -23.34
CA ASP A 158 -21.50 -14.84 -22.52
C ASP A 158 -21.08 -15.19 -21.08
N VAL A 159 -20.21 -14.37 -20.49
CA VAL A 159 -19.71 -14.50 -19.11
C VAL A 159 -20.39 -13.46 -18.22
N ASP A 160 -21.05 -13.89 -17.14
CA ASP A 160 -21.51 -12.99 -16.09
C ASP A 160 -20.37 -12.68 -15.11
N LEU A 161 -19.96 -11.41 -15.05
CA LEU A 161 -18.93 -10.94 -14.13
C LEU A 161 -19.44 -10.67 -12.71
N GLY A 162 -20.75 -10.74 -12.46
CA GLY A 162 -21.33 -10.51 -11.12
C GLY A 162 -21.07 -9.10 -10.56
N LEU A 163 -20.81 -8.12 -11.42
CA LEU A 163 -20.43 -6.77 -10.99
C LEU A 163 -21.67 -5.97 -10.52
N PRO A 164 -21.66 -5.36 -9.32
CA PRO A 164 -22.82 -4.66 -8.76
C PRO A 164 -23.19 -3.42 -9.58
N ALA A 165 -24.46 -3.23 -9.92
CA ALA A 165 -24.90 -2.05 -10.68
C ALA A 165 -24.57 -0.76 -9.90
N THR A 166 -23.71 0.10 -10.45
CA THR A 166 -23.43 1.42 -9.88
C THR A 166 -23.45 2.48 -10.97
N THR A 167 -23.70 3.72 -10.55
CA THR A 167 -23.82 4.96 -11.33
C THR A 167 -22.73 5.07 -12.40
N CYS A 168 -23.02 4.59 -13.60
CA CYS A 168 -22.28 4.96 -14.79
C CYS A 168 -22.39 6.48 -14.91
N PRO A 169 -21.28 7.24 -15.00
CA PRO A 169 -21.36 8.57 -15.55
C PRO A 169 -21.97 8.42 -16.94
N THR A 170 -23.13 9.02 -17.18
CA THR A 170 -23.85 9.02 -18.45
C THR A 170 -23.10 9.75 -19.58
N GLY A 171 -21.85 10.15 -19.34
CA GLY A 171 -20.96 10.78 -20.31
C GLY A 171 -20.18 9.71 -21.08
N GLY A 172 -20.19 9.82 -22.41
CA GLY A 172 -19.52 8.88 -23.31
C GLY A 172 -18.05 8.64 -22.98
N LEU A 173 -17.54 7.51 -23.50
CA LEU A 173 -16.16 7.04 -23.39
C LEU A 173 -15.16 8.20 -23.47
N SER A 174 -14.59 8.60 -22.33
CA SER A 174 -13.51 9.59 -22.32
C SER A 174 -12.28 8.95 -22.96
N THR A 175 -11.97 9.39 -24.19
CA THR A 175 -10.73 9.06 -24.92
C THR A 175 -9.60 10.02 -24.59
N VAL A 176 -9.77 10.87 -23.57
CA VAL A 176 -8.76 11.85 -23.17
C VAL A 176 -7.57 11.08 -22.58
N PRO A 177 -6.35 11.24 -23.14
CA PRO A 177 -5.14 10.71 -22.51
C PRO A 177 -5.10 11.20 -21.07
N ALA A 178 -4.94 10.29 -20.11
CA ALA A 178 -4.75 10.70 -18.72
C ALA A 178 -3.55 11.67 -18.68
N PRO A 179 -3.72 12.90 -18.20
CA PRO A 179 -2.58 13.79 -18.03
C PRO A 179 -1.57 13.13 -17.08
N ALA A 180 -0.29 13.43 -17.28
CA ALA A 180 0.76 12.85 -16.47
C ALA A 180 0.50 13.14 -14.98
N LEU A 181 0.63 12.11 -14.13
CA LEU A 181 0.57 12.28 -12.69
C LEU A 181 1.60 13.34 -12.25
N PRO A 182 1.29 14.15 -11.22
CA PRO A 182 2.28 15.06 -10.66
C PRO A 182 3.53 14.29 -10.22
N THR A 183 4.67 14.99 -10.26
CA THR A 183 5.92 14.44 -9.72
C THR A 183 5.73 14.18 -8.22
N PRO A 184 6.05 12.96 -7.73
CA PRO A 184 5.95 12.66 -6.31
C PRO A 184 6.98 13.45 -5.49
N THR A 185 6.84 13.42 -4.16
CA THR A 185 7.82 14.00 -3.25
C THR A 185 9.21 13.37 -3.46
N PRO A 186 10.32 14.07 -3.14
CA PRO A 186 11.66 13.52 -3.33
C PRO A 186 11.90 12.19 -2.61
N ALA A 187 11.26 11.98 -1.45
CA ALA A 187 11.34 10.73 -0.70
C ALA A 187 10.72 9.55 -1.47
N ILE A 188 9.50 9.74 -1.99
CA ILE A 188 8.80 8.71 -2.78
C ILE A 188 9.49 8.49 -4.13
N ALA A 189 9.97 9.57 -4.77
CA ALA A 189 10.74 9.47 -6.01
C ALA A 189 12.01 8.62 -5.85
N ASN A 190 12.77 8.84 -4.76
CA ASN A 190 13.96 8.06 -4.44
C ASN A 190 13.61 6.58 -4.15
N LEU A 191 12.51 6.33 -3.44
CA LEU A 191 12.04 4.97 -3.18
C LEU A 191 11.71 4.22 -4.48
N ILE A 192 11.00 4.87 -5.41
CA ILE A 192 10.72 4.34 -6.76
C ILE A 192 12.04 4.04 -7.50
N GLU A 193 12.96 5.01 -7.54
CA GLU A 193 14.25 4.85 -8.23
C GLU A 193 15.06 3.67 -7.66
N ARG A 194 15.08 3.48 -6.34
CA ARG A 194 15.77 2.35 -5.70
C ARG A 194 15.16 1.01 -6.07
N ILE A 195 13.84 0.93 -6.21
CA ILE A 195 13.13 -0.30 -6.62
C ILE A 195 13.32 -0.58 -8.11
N ASP A 196 13.26 0.45 -8.95
CA ASP A 196 13.56 0.34 -10.38
C ASP A 196 15.01 -0.13 -10.60
N LEU A 197 15.97 0.46 -9.88
CA LEU A 197 17.37 0.04 -9.92
C LEU A 197 17.53 -1.40 -9.40
N GLY A 198 16.88 -1.75 -8.30
CA GLY A 198 16.89 -3.10 -7.75
C GLY A 198 16.36 -4.14 -8.73
N SER A 199 15.24 -3.86 -9.39
CA SER A 199 14.60 -4.77 -10.36
C SER A 199 15.45 -4.99 -11.62
N THR A 200 16.10 -3.93 -12.13
CA THR A 200 16.95 -4.00 -13.32
C THR A 200 18.27 -4.69 -13.06
N THR A 201 18.86 -4.50 -11.87
CA THR A 201 20.15 -5.10 -11.50
C THR A 201 20.07 -6.58 -11.10
N THR A 202 18.89 -7.07 -10.70
CA THR A 202 18.68 -8.50 -10.37
C THR A 202 18.26 -9.36 -11.57
N LEU A 203 17.92 -8.77 -12.71
CA LEU A 203 17.52 -9.51 -13.92
C LEU A 203 18.71 -9.99 -14.78
N ASP A 204 19.93 -9.48 -14.54
CA ASP A 204 21.14 -9.84 -15.29
C ASP A 204 22.17 -10.56 -14.40
N GLY A 205 22.04 -11.87 -14.23
CA GLY A 205 23.03 -12.65 -13.48
C GLY A 205 22.76 -14.15 -13.42
N SER A 206 23.22 -14.88 -14.44
CA SER A 206 23.14 -16.34 -14.53
C SER A 206 24.02 -17.08 -13.50
N THR A 207 23.41 -18.07 -12.84
CA THR A 207 23.92 -19.35 -12.31
C THR A 207 25.40 -19.49 -11.94
N GLN A 208 25.71 -19.61 -10.64
CA GLN A 208 26.69 -20.56 -10.07
C GLN A 208 26.70 -20.44 -8.53
N GLU A 209 26.31 -21.53 -7.85
CA GLU A 209 26.14 -21.65 -6.38
C GLU A 209 25.18 -20.62 -5.77
N THR A 210 24.21 -21.10 -4.99
CA THR A 210 23.31 -20.20 -4.25
C THR A 210 24.13 -19.52 -3.16
N ASP A 211 24.67 -18.34 -3.47
CA ASP A 211 25.34 -17.48 -2.49
C ASP A 211 24.28 -16.97 -1.52
N TYR A 212 24.18 -17.64 -0.37
CA TYR A 212 23.22 -17.31 0.67
C TYR A 212 23.45 -15.90 1.21
N ASP A 213 24.69 -15.41 1.22
CA ASP A 213 25.01 -14.05 1.66
C ASP A 213 24.44 -13.02 0.68
N TYR A 214 24.49 -13.31 -0.63
CA TYR A 214 23.84 -12.49 -1.65
C TYR A 214 22.31 -12.50 -1.50
N LEU A 215 21.70 -13.65 -1.26
CA LEU A 215 20.26 -13.75 -1.05
C LEU A 215 19.80 -13.01 0.20
N ALA A 216 20.53 -13.15 1.32
CA ALA A 216 20.26 -12.43 2.56
C ALA A 216 20.40 -10.91 2.38
N MET A 217 21.43 -10.46 1.66
CA MET A 217 21.63 -9.04 1.35
C MET A 217 20.48 -8.48 0.51
N VAL A 218 20.12 -9.14 -0.60
CA VAL A 218 19.03 -8.70 -1.48
C VAL A 218 17.69 -8.76 -0.73
N GLY A 219 17.44 -9.83 0.02
CA GLY A 219 16.23 -9.97 0.83
C GLY A 219 16.11 -8.92 1.91
N GLY A 220 17.19 -8.60 2.63
CA GLY A 220 17.22 -7.54 3.62
C GLY A 220 16.97 -6.16 3.01
N PHE A 221 17.47 -5.93 1.79
CA PHE A 221 17.18 -4.70 1.05
C PHE A 221 15.71 -4.63 0.59
N GLN A 222 15.13 -5.73 0.10
CA GLN A 222 13.71 -5.80 -0.28
C GLN A 222 12.79 -5.64 0.94
N PHE A 223 13.14 -6.26 2.07
CA PHE A 223 12.51 -6.10 3.37
C PHE A 223 12.46 -4.62 3.77
N ARG A 224 13.62 -3.93 3.71
CA ARG A 224 13.72 -2.49 3.98
C ARG A 224 12.77 -1.68 3.13
N LEU A 225 12.76 -1.95 1.83
CA LEU A 225 11.95 -1.19 0.88
C LEU A 225 10.46 -1.41 1.15
N GLY A 226 10.04 -2.63 1.51
CA GLY A 226 8.69 -2.92 1.96
C GLY A 226 8.28 -2.05 3.15
N LEU A 227 9.13 -1.97 4.17
CA LEU A 227 8.90 -1.11 5.34
C LEU A 227 8.84 0.39 4.98
N GLU A 228 9.72 0.87 4.11
CA GLU A 228 9.73 2.25 3.62
C GLU A 228 8.45 2.58 2.81
N ILE A 229 7.92 1.62 2.04
CA ILE A 229 6.63 1.75 1.35
C ILE A 229 5.48 1.88 2.36
N ILE A 230 5.42 1.03 3.39
CA ILE A 230 4.36 1.09 4.42
C ILE A 230 4.35 2.46 5.09
N ARG A 231 5.54 2.96 5.49
CA ARG A 231 5.69 4.28 6.08
C ARG A 231 5.19 5.37 5.14
N ALA A 232 5.72 5.41 3.90
CA ALA A 232 5.38 6.44 2.94
C ALA A 232 3.88 6.43 2.57
N ALA A 233 3.29 5.24 2.41
CA ALA A 233 1.86 5.09 2.13
C ALA A 233 1.01 5.59 3.31
N THR A 234 1.43 5.32 4.55
CA THR A 234 0.71 5.76 5.74
C THR A 234 0.81 7.28 5.93
N ASP A 235 1.99 7.86 5.69
CA ASP A 235 2.20 9.32 5.70
C ASP A 235 1.28 10.00 4.66
N SER A 236 1.27 9.51 3.41
CA SER A 236 0.40 10.04 2.35
C SER A 236 -1.10 9.89 2.65
N LEU A 237 -1.52 8.73 3.20
CA LEU A 237 -2.91 8.51 3.60
C LEU A 237 -3.31 9.47 4.72
N SER A 238 -2.42 9.69 5.70
CA SER A 238 -2.65 10.60 6.83
C SER A 238 -2.90 12.04 6.37
N GLU A 239 -2.13 12.54 5.41
CA GLU A 239 -2.32 13.88 4.82
C GLU A 239 -3.71 14.03 4.16
N ILE A 240 -4.22 12.96 3.53
CA ILE A 240 -5.54 12.96 2.90
C ILE A 240 -6.65 12.84 3.95
N ALA A 241 -6.50 11.90 4.89
CA ALA A 241 -7.51 11.60 5.90
C ALA A 241 -7.66 12.71 6.95
N SER A 242 -6.59 13.45 7.21
CA SER A 242 -6.58 14.65 8.07
C SER A 242 -7.56 15.73 7.61
N LEU A 243 -7.91 15.76 6.31
CA LEU A 243 -8.90 16.69 5.76
C LEU A 243 -10.33 16.32 6.15
N ALA A 244 -10.61 15.05 6.44
CA ALA A 244 -11.94 14.56 6.85
C ALA A 244 -12.13 14.55 8.37
N ALA A 245 -11.14 14.03 9.10
CA ALA A 245 -11.30 13.68 10.52
C ALA A 245 -10.51 14.58 11.50
N GLY A 246 -9.81 15.60 10.99
CA GLY A 246 -8.93 16.47 11.76
C GLY A 246 -7.49 15.93 11.83
N ALA A 247 -6.51 16.85 11.79
CA ALA A 247 -5.09 16.52 11.61
C ALA A 247 -4.47 15.71 12.75
N ASP A 248 -4.89 15.97 13.99
CA ASP A 248 -4.21 15.41 15.17
C ASP A 248 -4.35 13.88 15.25
N VAL A 249 -5.53 13.33 14.93
CA VAL A 249 -5.80 11.88 15.05
C VAL A 249 -5.00 11.04 14.05
N TRP A 250 -4.93 11.49 12.79
CA TRP A 250 -4.21 10.77 11.74
C TRP A 250 -2.70 10.97 11.83
N THR A 251 -2.25 12.12 12.36
CA THR A 251 -0.83 12.34 12.67
C THR A 251 -0.35 11.36 13.74
N GLU A 252 -1.09 11.19 14.85
CA GLU A 252 -0.75 10.23 15.90
C GLU A 252 -0.67 8.78 15.37
N LYS A 253 -1.60 8.40 14.49
CA LYS A 253 -1.58 7.06 13.85
C LYS A 253 -0.39 6.88 12.93
N ALA A 254 -0.06 7.89 12.12
CA ALA A 254 1.13 7.84 11.26
C ALA A 254 2.42 7.74 12.08
N ASP A 255 2.50 8.47 13.21
CA ASP A 255 3.62 8.39 14.14
C ASP A 255 3.76 7.00 14.77
N ASP A 256 2.65 6.39 15.18
CA ASP A 256 2.64 5.02 15.72
C ASP A 256 3.08 3.97 14.68
N VAL A 257 2.61 4.07 13.44
CA VAL A 257 3.08 3.20 12.34
C VAL A 257 4.55 3.43 12.03
N ARG A 258 5.02 4.68 12.06
CA ARG A 258 6.44 4.98 11.86
C ARG A 258 7.31 4.36 12.95
N ALA A 259 6.88 4.43 14.21
CA ALA A 259 7.56 3.78 15.32
C ALA A 259 7.56 2.25 15.17
N ALA A 260 6.45 1.65 14.71
CA ALA A 260 6.38 0.22 14.43
C ALA A 260 7.35 -0.20 13.31
N VAL A 261 7.42 0.58 12.23
CA VAL A 261 8.34 0.37 11.11
C VAL A 261 9.80 0.51 11.56
N GLU A 262 10.13 1.54 12.34
CA GLU A 262 11.47 1.74 12.89
C GLU A 262 11.88 0.60 13.82
N PHE A 263 10.96 0.11 14.65
CA PHE A 263 11.20 -1.06 15.48
C PHE A 263 11.43 -2.34 14.67
N ALA A 264 10.64 -2.57 13.61
CA ALA A 264 10.83 -3.70 12.72
C ALA A 264 12.20 -3.65 12.03
N TRP A 265 12.64 -2.44 11.66
CA TRP A 265 13.97 -2.19 11.13
C TRP A 265 15.07 -2.55 12.13
N GLU A 266 14.92 -2.18 13.41
CA GLU A 266 15.90 -2.51 14.46
C GLU A 266 15.96 -3.99 14.83
N CYS A 267 14.94 -4.78 14.46
CA CYS A 267 14.88 -6.21 14.76
C CYS A 267 15.72 -7.07 13.80
N VAL A 268 16.10 -6.57 12.63
CA VAL A 268 16.86 -7.29 11.58
C VAL A 268 18.25 -6.68 11.45
#